data_AF-A0A955EB80-F1
#
_entry.id   AF-A0A955EB80-F1
#
_cell.length_a   1.000
_cell.length_b   1.000
_cell.length_c   1.000
_cell.angle_alpha   90.00
_cell.angle_beta   90.00
_cell.angle_gamma   90.00
#
_symmetry.space_group_name_H-M   'P 1'
#
loop_
_entity.id
_entity.type
_entity.pdbx_description
1 polymer ?
#
loop_
_entity_poly.entity_id
_entity_poly.type
_entity_poly.pdbx_seq_one_letter_code
_entity_poly.pdbx_strand_id
1 'polypeptide(L)'
;MIHWYDEIIDKQLVDTKTKNPTTEVISKGVKIVWNLYSTPDVGRVKYWRKLRVWATKYDANCIGCTGRTYSGTEVKKGVCATDPRVIPLGTNFYVDGYGLCRAEDIGGAIKGNDVDLGFVDASKGNWGAAYTDVYLLTNIPEDAVE
;
A
#
# COMPACT_ATOMS: atom_id res chain seq x y z
N MET A 1 44.00 -12.56 -42.97
CA MET A 1 44.55 -11.47 -42.15
C MET A 1 43.36 -10.60 -41.72
N ILE A 2 42.98 -10.65 -40.43
CA ILE A 2 42.42 -9.56 -39.55
C ILE A 2 41.23 -8.75 -40.14
N HIS A 3 39.94 -8.84 -39.77
CA HIS A 3 39.13 -8.66 -38.53
C HIS A 3 38.23 -7.38 -38.55
N TRP A 4 36.91 -7.54 -38.28
CA TRP A 4 35.89 -6.62 -37.69
C TRP A 4 35.40 -5.39 -38.51
N TYR A 5 34.21 -4.76 -38.37
CA TYR A 5 32.91 -4.95 -37.67
C TYR A 5 31.90 -3.93 -38.31
N ASP A 6 30.59 -4.20 -38.28
CA ASP A 6 29.50 -3.29 -37.79
C ASP A 6 28.16 -3.44 -38.54
N GLU A 7 27.15 -3.74 -37.72
CA GLU A 7 25.74 -3.88 -38.00
C GLU A 7 25.06 -2.52 -38.21
N ILE A 8 24.06 -2.47 -39.08
CA ILE A 8 22.91 -1.58 -38.92
C ILE A 8 21.65 -2.41 -39.20
N ILE A 9 20.93 -2.80 -38.15
CA ILE A 9 19.59 -3.38 -38.26
C ILE A 9 18.59 -2.24 -38.10
N ASP A 10 17.97 -1.86 -39.21
CA ASP A 10 16.81 -0.97 -39.26
C ASP A 10 15.63 -1.65 -38.55
N LYS A 11 15.19 -1.10 -37.41
CA LYS A 11 14.01 -1.56 -36.69
C LYS A 11 12.80 -0.79 -37.20
N GLN A 12 12.01 -1.44 -38.06
CA GLN A 12 10.66 -0.97 -38.38
C GLN A 12 9.80 -0.90 -37.11
N LEU A 13 9.18 0.26 -36.89
CA LEU A 13 8.18 0.50 -35.86
C LEU A 13 6.92 -0.31 -36.20
N VAL A 14 6.62 -1.33 -35.40
CA VAL A 14 5.37 -2.08 -35.47
C VAL A 14 4.32 -1.36 -34.65
N ASP A 15 3.26 -0.94 -35.36
CA ASP A 15 2.01 -0.34 -34.92
C ASP A 15 1.55 -0.77 -33.51
N THR A 16 1.57 0.18 -32.56
CA THR A 16 1.08 -0.03 -31.19
C THR A 16 -0.44 0.06 -31.18
N LYS A 17 -1.15 -1.07 -31.28
CA LYS A 17 -2.58 -1.12 -30.97
C LYS A 17 -2.80 -0.79 -29.49
N THR A 18 -3.26 0.42 -29.22
CA THR A 18 -3.69 0.87 -27.89
C THR A 18 -4.91 0.07 -27.45
N LYS A 19 -4.71 -0.99 -26.66
CA LYS A 19 -5.79 -1.65 -25.92
C LYS A 19 -6.05 -0.80 -24.67
N ASN A 20 -7.22 -0.17 -24.58
CA ASN A 20 -7.67 0.46 -23.33
C ASN A 20 -7.54 -0.58 -22.19
N PRO A 21 -7.07 -0.20 -20.99
CA PRO A 21 -6.98 -1.13 -19.87
C PRO A 21 -8.38 -1.59 -19.51
N THR A 22 -8.78 -2.74 -20.05
CA THR A 22 -9.94 -3.47 -19.56
C THR A 22 -9.58 -3.98 -18.18
N THR A 23 -10.40 -3.67 -17.19
CA THR A 23 -10.35 -4.31 -15.88
C THR A 23 -10.57 -5.80 -16.08
N GLU A 24 -9.50 -6.56 -16.33
CA GLU A 24 -9.53 -8.00 -16.20
C GLU A 24 -9.61 -8.26 -14.70
N VAL A 25 -10.79 -8.69 -14.24
CA VAL A 25 -10.94 -9.30 -12.93
C VAL A 25 -10.18 -10.62 -13.00
N ILE A 26 -8.90 -10.58 -12.63
CA ILE A 26 -8.11 -11.79 -12.45
C ILE A 26 -8.61 -12.42 -11.14
N SER A 27 -9.65 -13.25 -11.19
CA SER A 27 -10.03 -14.09 -10.06
C SER A 27 -8.98 -15.21 -9.89
N LYS A 28 -7.80 -14.83 -9.41
CA LYS A 28 -6.87 -15.79 -8.82
C LYS A 28 -7.47 -16.14 -7.45
N GLY A 29 -8.29 -17.18 -7.42
CA GLY A 29 -8.85 -17.75 -6.19
C GLY A 29 -7.72 -18.15 -5.23
N VAL A 30 -7.33 -17.22 -4.35
CA VAL A 30 -6.43 -17.50 -3.23
C VAL A 30 -7.33 -17.96 -2.10
N LYS A 31 -7.36 -19.27 -1.83
CA LYS A 31 -8.06 -19.82 -0.66
C LYS A 31 -7.70 -18.98 0.57
N ILE A 32 -8.70 -18.32 1.15
CA ILE A 32 -8.49 -17.44 2.30
C ILE A 32 -8.15 -18.28 3.52
N VAL A 33 -6.94 -18.07 4.05
CA VAL A 33 -6.47 -18.71 5.27
C VAL A 33 -6.26 -17.64 6.32
N TRP A 34 -7.05 -17.73 7.39
CA TRP A 34 -6.85 -16.90 8.58
C TRP A 34 -5.65 -17.39 9.38
N ASN A 35 -4.65 -16.53 9.50
CA ASN A 35 -3.48 -16.74 10.32
C ASN A 35 -3.58 -15.90 11.59
N LEU A 36 -2.89 -16.32 12.65
CA LEU A 36 -2.76 -15.55 13.89
C LEU A 36 -1.39 -14.88 13.93
N TYR A 37 -1.36 -13.59 14.25
CA TYR A 37 -0.14 -12.85 14.54
C TYR A 37 -0.17 -12.36 15.99
N SER A 38 0.93 -12.57 16.71
CA SER A 38 1.09 -12.09 18.08
C SER A 38 1.77 -10.72 18.04
N THR A 39 1.00 -9.68 18.34
CA THR A 39 1.45 -8.30 18.38
C THR A 39 1.88 -7.91 19.79
N PRO A 40 2.89 -7.04 19.96
CA PRO A 40 3.31 -6.57 21.28
C PRO A 40 2.27 -5.71 22.02
N ASP A 41 1.41 -5.00 21.29
CA ASP A 41 0.55 -3.93 21.79
C ASP A 41 -0.93 -4.34 21.94
N VAL A 42 -1.46 -5.18 21.05
CA VAL A 42 -2.89 -5.55 21.04
C VAL A 42 -3.15 -7.05 21.23
N GLY A 43 -2.10 -7.83 21.52
CA GLY A 43 -2.20 -9.28 21.71
C GLY A 43 -2.30 -10.03 20.38
N ARG A 44 -3.25 -10.95 20.22
CA ARG A 44 -3.35 -11.80 19.00
C ARG A 44 -4.37 -11.23 18.02
N VAL A 45 -3.95 -10.98 16.79
CA VAL A 45 -4.82 -10.55 15.68
C VAL A 45 -4.93 -11.62 14.61
N LYS A 46 -6.10 -11.73 13.98
CA LYS A 46 -6.30 -12.59 12.81
C LYS A 46 -6.07 -11.78 11.54
N TYR A 47 -5.31 -12.35 10.60
CA TYR A 47 -5.06 -11.73 9.30
C TYR A 47 -5.19 -12.75 8.18
N TRP A 48 -5.56 -12.30 6.99
CA TRP A 48 -5.73 -13.16 5.82
C TRP A 48 -4.64 -12.93 4.75
N ARG A 49 -3.95 -11.79 4.82
CA ARG A 49 -2.85 -11.44 3.90
C ARG A 49 -1.78 -10.62 4.60
N LYS A 50 -0.52 -10.91 4.29
CA LYS A 50 0.66 -10.16 4.72
C LYS A 50 1.29 -9.45 3.51
N LEU A 51 1.68 -8.19 3.65
CA LEU A 51 2.38 -7.42 2.64
C LEU A 51 3.64 -6.80 3.22
N ARG A 52 4.70 -6.72 2.40
CA ARG A 52 5.89 -5.90 2.67
C ARG A 52 5.65 -4.54 2.02
N VAL A 53 5.71 -3.46 2.80
CA VAL A 53 5.42 -2.11 2.32
C VAL A 53 6.53 -1.14 2.71
N TRP A 54 6.70 -0.08 1.93
CA TRP A 54 7.47 1.10 2.34
C TRP A 54 6.59 2.01 3.18
N ALA A 55 6.95 2.21 4.44
CA ALA A 55 6.15 2.97 5.38
C ALA A 55 6.80 4.30 5.75
N THR A 56 6.13 5.40 5.44
CA THR A 56 6.51 6.77 5.83
C THR A 56 5.62 7.28 6.98
N LYS A 57 5.85 8.51 7.43
CA LYS A 57 4.98 9.18 8.40
C LYS A 57 4.56 10.55 7.90
N TYR A 58 3.36 10.95 8.27
CA TYR A 58 2.84 12.29 8.04
C TYR A 58 2.05 12.78 9.26
N ASP A 59 1.85 14.08 9.34
CA ASP A 59 0.95 14.70 10.28
C ASP A 59 0.10 15.78 9.58
N ALA A 60 -0.82 16.36 10.35
CA ALA A 60 -1.67 17.46 9.91
C ALA A 60 -0.93 18.81 9.76
N ASN A 61 0.33 18.91 10.21
CA ASN A 61 1.00 20.19 10.48
C ASN A 61 1.82 20.71 9.28
N CYS A 62 1.57 20.22 8.07
CA CYS A 62 2.21 20.75 6.86
C CYS A 62 1.64 22.11 6.43
N ILE A 63 2.52 22.98 5.93
CA ILE A 63 2.14 24.31 5.42
C ILE A 63 1.16 24.13 4.25
N GLY A 64 -0.08 24.59 4.43
CA GLY A 64 -1.17 24.46 3.45
C GLY A 64 -2.09 23.25 3.66
N CYS A 65 -1.83 22.41 4.67
CA CYS A 65 -2.69 21.29 5.02
C CYS A 65 -3.84 21.74 5.93
N THR A 66 -5.03 21.16 5.74
CA THR A 66 -6.22 21.46 6.55
C THR A 66 -6.34 20.59 7.80
N GLY A 67 -5.37 19.70 8.02
CA GLY A 67 -5.39 18.70 9.09
C GLY A 67 -6.46 17.62 8.96
N ARG A 68 -7.04 17.47 7.76
CA ARG A 68 -8.05 16.47 7.43
C ARG A 68 -7.50 15.46 6.42
N THR A 69 -7.82 14.20 6.66
CA THR A 69 -7.54 13.08 5.75
C THR A 69 -8.47 13.17 4.54
N TYR A 70 -8.19 12.44 3.45
CA TYR A 70 -9.06 12.38 2.27
C TYR A 70 -10.50 11.92 2.60
N SER A 71 -10.70 11.10 3.64
CA SER A 71 -12.05 10.72 4.12
C SER A 71 -12.70 11.73 5.07
N GLY A 72 -12.01 12.82 5.42
CA GLY A 72 -12.53 13.92 6.26
C GLY A 72 -12.32 13.74 7.77
N THR A 73 -11.58 12.71 8.20
CA THR A 73 -11.20 12.53 9.61
C THR A 73 -10.00 13.37 9.99
N GLU A 74 -9.88 13.73 11.27
CA GLU A 74 -8.70 14.41 11.81
C GLU A 74 -7.51 13.43 11.81
N VAL A 75 -6.34 13.91 11.38
CA VAL A 75 -5.13 13.08 11.37
C VAL A 75 -4.77 12.71 12.81
N LYS A 76 -4.90 11.42 13.11
CA LYS A 76 -4.59 10.84 14.42
C LYS A 76 -3.88 9.52 14.24
N LYS A 77 -3.22 9.06 15.30
CA LYS A 77 -2.64 7.71 15.32
C LYS A 77 -3.73 6.68 14.96
N GLY A 78 -3.42 5.80 14.02
CA GLY A 78 -4.31 4.76 13.51
C GLY A 78 -5.09 5.12 12.24
N VAL A 79 -4.94 6.34 11.72
CA VAL A 79 -5.38 6.68 10.36
C VAL A 79 -4.18 6.62 9.43
N CYS A 80 -4.27 5.83 8.37
CA CYS A 80 -3.13 5.55 7.49
C CYS A 80 -3.54 5.75 6.02
N ALA A 81 -2.66 6.36 5.23
CA ALA A 81 -2.85 6.58 3.80
C ALA A 81 -2.30 5.39 3.01
N THR A 82 -3.04 4.94 2.00
CA THR A 82 -2.70 3.74 1.22
C THR A 82 -3.06 3.92 -0.26
N ASP A 83 -2.52 3.07 -1.13
CA ASP A 83 -3.05 2.90 -2.48
C ASP A 83 -4.27 1.95 -2.46
N PRO A 84 -5.49 2.42 -2.79
CA PRO A 84 -6.70 1.60 -2.75
C PRO A 84 -6.67 0.34 -3.64
N ARG A 85 -5.79 0.33 -4.65
CA ARG A 85 -5.60 -0.83 -5.54
C ARG A 85 -4.86 -1.99 -4.85
N VAL A 86 -4.13 -1.69 -3.78
CA VAL A 86 -3.35 -2.67 -3.00
C VAL A 86 -4.01 -2.93 -1.65
N ILE A 87 -4.38 -1.87 -0.93
CA ILE A 87 -5.10 -1.92 0.35
C ILE A 87 -6.36 -1.07 0.19
N PRO A 88 -7.54 -1.67 -0.01
CA PRO A 88 -8.78 -0.92 -0.20
C PRO A 88 -9.09 0.01 0.97
N LEU A 89 -9.73 1.14 0.70
CA LEU A 89 -10.20 2.02 1.78
C LEU A 89 -11.16 1.30 2.72
N GLY A 90 -11.14 1.70 3.99
CA GLY A 90 -11.86 1.06 5.08
C GLY A 90 -11.21 -0.21 5.63
N THR A 91 -10.14 -0.72 5.00
CA THR A 91 -9.42 -1.91 5.49
C THR A 91 -8.79 -1.61 6.85
N ASN A 92 -9.05 -2.48 7.83
CA ASN A 92 -8.29 -2.52 9.07
C ASN A 92 -7.07 -3.41 8.87
N PHE A 93 -5.90 -2.90 9.20
CA PHE A 93 -4.64 -3.62 9.10
C PHE A 93 -3.74 -3.31 10.30
N TYR A 94 -2.82 -4.21 10.60
CA TYR A 94 -1.79 -4.00 11.61
C TYR A 94 -0.46 -3.70 10.93
N VAL A 95 0.26 -2.70 11.43
CA VAL A 95 1.60 -2.31 10.94
C VAL A 95 2.62 -2.66 12.00
N ASP A 96 3.59 -3.50 11.64
CA ASP A 96 4.63 -3.92 12.58
C ASP A 96 5.47 -2.73 13.06
N GLY A 97 5.57 -2.56 14.38
CA GLY A 97 6.24 -1.44 15.03
C GLY A 97 5.43 -0.14 15.16
N TYR A 98 4.23 -0.04 14.59
CA TYR A 98 3.35 1.14 14.71
C TYR A 98 2.03 0.84 15.44
N GLY A 99 1.37 -0.26 15.06
CA GLY A 99 0.10 -0.71 15.64
C GLY A 99 -1.03 -0.82 14.63
N LEU A 100 -2.27 -0.79 15.13
CA LEU A 100 -3.49 -0.83 14.31
C LEU A 100 -3.66 0.44 13.46
N CYS A 101 -4.03 0.23 12.19
CA CYS A 101 -4.35 1.25 11.20
C CYS A 101 -5.70 0.95 10.55
N ARG A 102 -6.38 2.01 10.12
CA ARG A 102 -7.46 1.96 9.14
C ARG A 102 -7.10 2.77 7.90
N ALA A 103 -7.31 2.19 6.73
CA ALA A 103 -7.10 2.84 5.45
C ALA A 103 -8.20 3.90 5.22
N GLU A 104 -7.94 5.13 5.63
CA GLU A 104 -8.92 6.23 5.55
C GLU A 104 -8.45 7.37 4.62
N ASP A 105 -7.24 7.26 4.07
CA ASP A 105 -6.63 8.35 3.30
C ASP A 105 -6.00 7.83 2.00
N ILE A 106 -5.98 8.68 0.97
CA ILE A 106 -5.31 8.44 -0.31
C ILE A 106 -4.28 9.56 -0.49
N GLY A 107 -3.00 9.23 -0.30
CA GLY A 107 -1.93 10.15 -0.65
C GLY A 107 -1.72 10.17 -2.16
N GLY A 108 -1.67 11.35 -2.78
CA GLY A 108 -1.41 11.48 -4.22
C GLY A 108 -0.11 10.80 -4.68
N ALA A 109 0.90 10.79 -3.80
CA ALA A 109 2.20 10.15 -4.00
C ALA A 109 2.26 8.68 -3.52
N ILE A 110 1.26 8.19 -2.78
CA ILE A 110 1.23 6.83 -2.25
C ILE A 110 0.72 5.90 -3.35
N LYS A 111 1.62 5.08 -3.92
CA LYS A 111 1.32 4.18 -5.05
C LYS A 111 1.92 2.80 -4.80
N GLY A 112 1.17 1.76 -5.11
CA GLY A 112 1.62 0.38 -4.93
C GLY A 112 1.70 0.00 -3.46
N ASN A 113 2.84 -0.59 -3.06
CA ASN A 113 3.07 -1.11 -1.71
C ASN A 113 3.64 -0.03 -0.77
N ASP A 114 3.06 1.16 -0.81
CA ASP A 114 3.45 2.28 0.04
C ASP A 114 2.34 2.56 1.06
N VAL A 115 2.73 2.93 2.27
CA VAL A 115 1.81 3.28 3.36
C VAL A 115 2.34 4.53 4.06
N ASP A 116 1.48 5.52 4.26
CA ASP A 116 1.81 6.69 5.09
C ASP A 116 1.11 6.59 6.44
N LEU A 117 1.88 6.60 7.52
CA LEU A 117 1.39 6.42 8.88
C LEU A 117 1.02 7.78 9.48
N GLY A 118 -0.22 7.95 9.92
CA GLY A 118 -0.67 9.18 10.54
C GLY A 118 -0.11 9.37 11.95
N PHE A 119 0.41 10.55 12.24
CA PHE A 119 0.81 10.98 13.57
C PHE A 119 0.12 12.29 13.93
N VAL A 120 -0.11 12.50 15.22
CA VAL A 120 -0.56 13.81 15.74
C VAL A 120 0.53 14.86 15.52
N ASP A 121 1.79 14.46 15.73
CA ASP A 121 2.99 15.25 15.46
C ASP A 121 4.04 14.30 14.90
N ALA A 122 4.30 14.39 13.60
CA ALA A 122 5.25 13.53 12.90
C ALA A 122 6.68 13.81 13.36
N SER A 123 7.00 15.05 13.77
CA SER A 123 8.34 15.40 14.26
C SER A 123 8.69 14.68 15.56
N LYS A 124 7.69 14.43 16.42
CA LYS A 124 7.83 13.69 17.68
C LYS A 124 7.54 12.20 17.57
N GLY A 125 6.91 11.77 16.48
CA GLY A 125 6.61 10.36 16.22
C GLY A 125 7.88 9.52 16.06
N ASN A 126 8.01 8.46 16.87
CA ASN A 126 9.13 7.53 16.81
C ASN A 126 8.98 6.52 15.65
N TRP A 127 9.06 7.03 14.42
CA TRP A 127 9.07 6.23 13.19
C TRP A 127 9.97 6.92 12.15
N GLY A 128 10.83 6.12 11.49
CA GLY A 128 11.61 6.53 10.34
C GLY A 128 11.11 5.83 9.09
N ALA A 129 11.27 6.44 7.92
CA ALA A 129 10.86 5.83 6.65
C ALA A 129 11.63 4.51 6.44
N ALA A 130 10.90 3.40 6.37
CA ALA A 130 11.49 2.07 6.32
C ALA A 130 10.52 1.03 5.72
N TYR A 131 11.08 -0.09 5.26
CA TYR A 131 10.27 -1.25 4.92
C TYR A 131 9.77 -1.95 6.18
N THR A 132 8.46 -2.18 6.25
CA THR A 132 7.82 -2.94 7.33
C THR A 132 6.79 -3.92 6.77
N ASP A 133 6.33 -4.80 7.63
CA ASP A 133 5.29 -5.78 7.31
C ASP A 133 3.93 -5.26 7.79
N VAL A 134 2.91 -5.43 6.94
CA VAL A 134 1.51 -5.12 7.27
C VAL A 134 0.64 -6.36 7.13
N TYR A 135 -0.37 -6.44 8.00
CA TYR A 135 -1.25 -7.60 8.14
C TYR A 135 -2.69 -7.15 7.96
N LEU A 136 -3.33 -7.59 6.88
CA LEU A 136 -4.71 -7.20 6.54
C LEU A 136 -5.69 -8.02 7.37
N LEU A 137 -6.49 -7.34 8.18
CA LEU A 137 -7.41 -7.95 9.14
C LEU A 137 -8.83 -8.03 8.59
N THR A 138 -9.21 -7.12 7.69
CA THR A 138 -10.55 -7.07 7.06
C THR A 138 -10.46 -6.88 5.54
N ASN A 139 -11.60 -6.67 4.88
CA ASN A 139 -11.74 -6.39 3.45
C ASN A 139 -11.11 -7.46 2.57
N ILE A 140 -11.62 -8.68 2.73
CA ILE A 140 -11.32 -9.78 1.81
C ILE A 140 -11.99 -9.49 0.47
N PRO A 141 -11.27 -9.57 -0.67
CA PRO A 141 -11.88 -9.48 -1.99
C PRO A 141 -12.97 -10.55 -2.16
N GLU A 142 -14.14 -10.17 -2.65
CA GLU A 142 -15.28 -11.10 -2.79
C GLU A 142 -14.93 -12.31 -3.67
N ASP A 143 -14.06 -12.13 -4.65
CA ASP A 143 -13.54 -13.16 -5.55
C ASP A 143 -12.50 -14.10 -4.91
N ALA A 144 -12.08 -13.83 -3.67
CA ALA A 144 -11.21 -14.70 -2.90
C ALA A 144 -11.97 -15.64 -1.95
N VAL A 145 -13.28 -15.46 -1.78
CA VAL A 145 -14.13 -16.26 -0.89
C VAL A 145 -14.84 -17.35 -1.69
N GLU A 146 -14.08 -18.31 -2.23
CA GLU A 146 -14.60 -19.60 -2.74
C GLU A 146 -13.80 -20.78 -2.17
#